data_AF-A0A7J4B3C2-F1
#
_entry.id   AF-A0A7J4B3C2-F1
#
_cell.length_a   1.000
_cell.length_b   1.000
_cell.length_c   1.000
_cell.angle_alpha   90.00
_cell.angle_beta   90.00
_cell.angle_gamma   90.00
#
_symmetry.space_group_name_H-M   'P 1'
#
loop_
_entity.id
_entity.type
_entity.pdbx_description
1 polymer ?
#
loop_
_entity_poly.entity_id
_entity_poly.type
_entity_poly.pdbx_seq_one_letter_code
_entity_poly.pdbx_strand_id
1 'polypeptide(L)'
;MIPFIRERPAALLLLLRNNTKSWHVSSLSREAGLTYLHTLNVLNQFYNLGLVEYKPEGRKKVVLLTEKGKRISSVLNQLMDEFKE
;
A
#
# COMPACT_ATOMS: atom_id res chain seq x y z
N MET A 1 -5.25 -7.29 16.63
CA MET A 1 -4.85 -5.95 16.12
C MET A 1 -3.70 -5.45 16.98
N ILE A 2 -2.59 -5.01 16.36
CA ILE A 2 -1.41 -4.52 17.10
C ILE A 2 -1.64 -3.03 17.45
N PRO A 3 -1.58 -2.61 18.74
CA PRO A 3 -2.04 -1.29 19.18
C PRO A 3 -1.39 -0.08 18.49
N PHE A 4 -0.14 -0.21 18.03
CA PHE A 4 0.61 0.89 17.43
C PHE A 4 0.58 0.91 15.90
N ILE A 5 -0.01 -0.08 15.24
CA ILE A 5 -0.08 -0.18 13.77
C ILE A 5 -1.51 0.13 13.31
N ARG A 6 -1.67 1.18 12.51
CA ARG A 6 -2.97 1.46 11.86
C ARG A 6 -3.25 0.40 10.82
N GLU A 7 -4.35 -0.33 11.02
CA GLU A 7 -4.75 -1.47 10.19
C GLU A 7 -4.88 -1.13 8.70
N ARG A 8 -5.59 -0.05 8.36
CA ARG A 8 -5.90 0.29 6.95
C ARG A 8 -4.65 0.71 6.14
N PRO A 9 -3.79 1.63 6.61
CA PRO A 9 -2.54 1.96 5.91
C PRO A 9 -1.59 0.76 5.83
N ALA A 10 -1.44 -0.01 6.91
CA ALA A 10 -0.60 -1.20 6.91
C ALA A 10 -1.07 -2.23 5.87
N ALA A 11 -2.37 -2.51 5.83
CA ALA A 11 -2.97 -3.40 4.84
C ALA A 11 -2.76 -2.90 3.40
N LEU A 12 -2.93 -1.60 3.14
CA LEU A 12 -2.67 -1.01 1.81
C LEU A 12 -1.21 -1.18 1.37
N LEU A 13 -0.26 -0.96 2.27
CA LEU A 13 1.16 -1.09 1.97
C LEU A 13 1.55 -2.56 1.70
N LEU A 14 0.99 -3.50 2.46
CA LEU A 14 1.18 -4.94 2.26
C LEU A 14 0.49 -5.45 0.99
N LEU A 15 -0.68 -4.91 0.65
CA LEU A 15 -1.39 -5.23 -0.59
C LEU A 15 -0.56 -4.82 -1.82
N LEU A 16 0.03 -3.63 -1.79
CA LEU A 16 0.92 -3.12 -2.85
C LEU A 16 2.20 -3.97 -3.04
N ARG A 17 2.62 -4.73 -2.03
CA ARG A 17 3.75 -5.67 -2.14
C ARG A 17 3.43 -6.83 -3.09
N ASN A 18 2.15 -7.15 -3.28
CA ASN A 18 1.73 -8.19 -4.18
C ASN A 18 1.79 -7.71 -5.65
N ASN A 19 2.81 -8.18 -6.39
CA ASN A 19 3.07 -7.77 -7.78
C ASN A 19 2.28 -8.57 -8.83
N THR A 20 1.22 -9.28 -8.44
CA THR A 20 0.42 -10.11 -9.36
C THR A 20 -0.39 -9.31 -10.38
N LYS A 21 -0.59 -8.00 -10.17
CA LYS A 21 -1.31 -7.11 -11.10
C LYS A 21 -0.89 -5.65 -10.97
N SER A 22 -1.15 -4.87 -12.02
CA SER A 22 -1.04 -3.41 -11.99
C SER A 22 -2.07 -2.82 -11.02
N TRP A 23 -1.60 -2.07 -10.03
CA TRP A 23 -2.47 -1.46 -9.03
C TRP A 23 -2.89 -0.05 -9.45
N HIS A 24 -4.18 0.13 -9.72
CA HIS A 24 -4.80 1.46 -9.79
C HIS A 24 -5.48 1.80 -8.46
N VAL A 25 -5.71 3.09 -8.21
CA VAL A 25 -6.40 3.56 -6.99
C VAL A 25 -7.77 2.89 -6.82
N SER A 26 -8.52 2.71 -7.92
CA SER A 26 -9.84 2.08 -7.90
C SER A 26 -9.81 0.57 -7.61
N SER A 27 -8.80 -0.15 -8.09
CA SER A 27 -8.63 -1.58 -7.77
C SER A 27 -8.12 -1.76 -6.34
N LEU A 28 -7.18 -0.92 -5.89
CA LEU A 28 -6.67 -0.92 -4.51
C LEU A 28 -7.79 -0.63 -3.51
N SER A 29 -8.64 0.38 -3.78
CA SER A 29 -9.72 0.74 -2.87
C SER A 29 -10.72 -0.39 -2.71
N ARG A 30 -11.04 -1.08 -3.81
CA ARG A 30 -11.94 -2.25 -3.80
C ARG A 30 -11.38 -3.38 -2.96
N GLU A 31 -10.09 -3.69 -3.14
CA GLU A 31 -9.47 -4.84 -2.48
C GLU A 31 -9.15 -4.58 -1.01
N ALA A 32 -8.82 -3.34 -0.66
CA ALA A 32 -8.64 -2.91 0.73
C ALA A 32 -9.98 -2.69 1.46
N GLY A 33 -11.13 -2.77 0.76
CA GLY A 33 -12.45 -2.48 1.32
C GLY A 33 -12.58 -1.04 1.83
N LEU A 34 -12.01 -0.08 1.08
CA LEU A 34 -11.97 1.35 1.41
C LEU A 34 -12.65 2.18 0.32
N THR A 35 -13.08 3.40 0.66
CA THR A 35 -13.54 4.35 -0.36
C THR A 35 -12.37 4.83 -1.22
N TYR A 36 -12.68 5.26 -2.45
CA TYR A 36 -11.68 5.81 -3.36
C TYR A 36 -10.93 7.00 -2.74
N LEU A 37 -11.66 7.95 -2.16
CA LEU A 37 -11.07 9.15 -1.54
C LEU A 37 -10.16 8.79 -0.36
N HIS A 38 -10.58 7.86 0.49
CA HIS A 38 -9.76 7.44 1.62
C HIS A 38 -8.46 6.75 1.15
N THR A 39 -8.57 5.88 0.15
CA THR A 39 -7.42 5.21 -0.46
C THR A 39 -6.45 6.23 -1.06
N LEU A 40 -6.97 7.20 -1.82
CA LEU A 40 -6.16 8.25 -2.43
C LEU A 40 -5.43 9.09 -1.38
N ASN A 41 -6.09 9.44 -0.28
CA ASN A 41 -5.48 10.20 0.82
C ASN A 41 -4.30 9.44 1.46
N VAL A 42 -4.45 8.13 1.69
CA VAL A 42 -3.36 7.29 2.22
C VAL A 42 -2.22 7.16 1.21
N LEU A 43 -2.53 6.93 -0.07
CA LEU A 43 -1.51 6.82 -1.11
C LEU A 43 -0.72 8.12 -1.30
N ASN A 44 -1.38 9.29 -1.16
CA ASN A 44 -0.68 10.58 -1.19
C ASN A 44 0.27 10.74 0.00
N GLN A 45 -0.10 10.28 1.20
CA GLN A 45 0.82 10.24 2.33
C GLN A 45 2.02 9.32 2.06
N PHE A 46 1.78 8.14 1.50
CA PHE A 46 2.85 7.21 1.12
C PHE A 46 3.78 7.80 0.05
N TYR A 47 3.22 8.52 -0.92
CA TYR A 47 4.00 9.20 -1.95
C TYR A 47 4.89 10.28 -1.33
N ASN A 48 4.34 11.11 -0.46
CA ASN A 48 5.09 12.16 0.25
C ASN A 48 6.19 11.58 1.16
N LEU A 49 6.00 10.37 1.68
CA LEU A 49 7.00 9.63 2.47
C LEU A 49 8.02 8.86 1.60
N GLY A 50 7.85 8.86 0.27
CA GLY A 50 8.69 8.14 -0.68
C GLY A 50 8.52 6.62 -0.64
N LEU A 51 7.37 6.12 -0.17
CA LEU A 51 7.06 4.68 -0.11
C LEU A 51 6.47 4.16 -1.42
N VAL A 52 5.73 5.00 -2.13
CA VAL A 52 5.11 4.66 -3.41
C VAL A 52 5.47 5.69 -4.47
N GLU A 53 5.39 5.27 -5.72
CA GLU A 53 5.48 6.12 -6.89
C GLU A 53 4.31 5.86 -7.84
N TYR A 54 3.97 6.87 -8.64
CA TYR A 54 2.95 6.76 -9.67
C TYR A 54 3.62 6.65 -11.04
N LYS A 55 3.39 5.54 -11.73
CA LYS A 55 3.89 5.35 -13.10
C LYS A 55 2.73 5.57 -14.10
N PRO A 56 2.93 6.31 -15.19
CA PRO A 56 1.95 6.41 -16.25
C PRO A 56 1.79 5.05 -16.96
N GLU A 57 0.54 4.64 -17.18
CA GLU A 57 0.15 3.45 -17.93
C GLU A 57 -1.01 3.86 -18.87
N GLY A 58 -0.65 4.33 -20.07
CA GLY A 58 -1.60 4.93 -21.01
C GLY A 58 -2.29 6.16 -20.42
N ARG A 59 -3.63 6.14 -20.33
CA ARG A 59 -4.45 7.22 -19.74
C ARG A 59 -4.61 7.12 -18.22
N LYS A 60 -4.11 6.05 -17.59
CA LYS A 60 -4.23 5.79 -16.15
C LYS A 60 -2.87 5.89 -15.47
N LYS A 61 -2.87 6.05 -14.15
CA LYS A 61 -1.68 5.93 -13.31
C LYS A 61 -1.75 4.61 -12.56
N VAL A 62 -0.63 3.89 -12.51
CA VAL A 62 -0.44 2.75 -11.61
C VAL A 62 0.37 3.19 -10.40
N VAL A 63 0.10 2.54 -9.28
CA VAL A 63 0.78 2.74 -8.00
C VAL A 63 1.77 1.60 -7.83
N LEU A 64 3.03 1.93 -7.57
CA LEU A 64 4.10 0.97 -7.35
C LEU A 64 4.83 1.28 -6.05
N LEU A 65 5.36 0.26 -5.38
CA LEU A 65 6.30 0.47 -4.28
C LEU A 65 7.63 0.95 -4.83
N THR A 66 8.19 2.00 -4.22
CA THR A 66 9.60 2.35 -4.39
C THR A 66 10.49 1.29 -3.73
N GLU A 67 11.80 1.34 -3.95
CA GLU A 67 12.75 0.48 -3.22
C GLU A 67 12.65 0.66 -1.70
N LYS A 68 12.45 1.89 -1.23
CA LYS A 68 12.17 2.17 0.19
C LYS A 68 10.86 1.53 0.64
N GLY A 69 9.80 1.65 -0.15
CA GLY A 69 8.51 1.03 0.11
C GLY A 69 8.56 -0.48 0.21
N LYS A 70 9.30 -1.15 -0.68
CA LYS A 70 9.51 -2.61 -0.65
C LYS A 70 10.21 -3.08 0.62
N ARG A 71 11.25 -2.36 1.05
CA ARG A 71 11.98 -2.68 2.29
C ARG A 71 11.07 -2.54 3.51
N ILE A 72 10.36 -1.41 3.62
CA ILE A 72 9.45 -1.16 4.75
C ILE A 72 8.27 -2.13 4.76
N SER A 73 7.68 -2.45 3.61
CA SER A 73 6.59 -3.42 3.53
C SER A 73 7.05 -4.83 3.91
N SER A 74 8.30 -5.19 3.61
CA SER A 74 8.89 -6.47 4.05
C SER A 74 9.05 -6.54 5.56
N VAL A 75 9.62 -5.50 6.18
CA VAL A 75 9.78 -5.43 7.65
C VAL A 75 8.40 -5.43 8.33
N LEU A 76 7.44 -4.69 7.79
CA LEU A 76 6.08 -4.68 8.29
C LEU A 76 5.44 -6.09 8.20
N ASN A 77 5.64 -6.81 7.09
CA ASN A 77 5.10 -8.16 6.96
C ASN A 77 5.68 -9.10 8.01
N GLN A 78 7.00 -9.09 8.19
CA GLN A 78 7.69 -9.89 9.21
C GLN A 78 7.16 -9.56 10.60
N LEU A 79 7.10 -8.27 10.96
CA LEU A 79 6.55 -7.83 12.23
C LEU A 79 5.12 -8.32 12.45
N MET A 80 4.26 -8.24 11.42
CA MET A 80 2.89 -8.72 11.51
C MET A 80 2.79 -10.24 11.69
N ASP A 81 3.76 -11.00 11.18
CA ASP A 81 3.80 -12.45 11.33
C ASP A 81 4.25 -12.88 12.74
N GLU A 82 5.21 -12.17 13.35
CA GLU A 82 5.64 -12.39 14.75
C GLU A 82 4.50 -12.22 15.78
N PHE A 83 3.50 -11.38 15.48
CA PHE A 83 2.34 -11.17 16.37
C PHE A 83 1.15 -12.09 16.05
N LYS A 84 1.24 -12.95 15.03
CA LYS A 84 0.21 -13.95 14.72
C LYS A 84 0.46 -15.29 15.41
N GLU A 85 1.68 -15.52 15.91
CA GLU A 85 2.02 -16.61 16.83
C GLU A 85 1.43 -16.35 18.23
#